data_AF-A0A7S0UDZ3-F1
#
_entry.id   AF-A0A7S0UDZ3-F1
#
_cell.length_a   1.000
_cell.length_b   1.000
_cell.length_c   1.000
_cell.angle_alpha   90.00
_cell.angle_beta   90.00
_cell.angle_gamma   90.00
#
_symmetry.space_group_name_H-M   'P 1'
#
loop_
_entity.id
_entity.type
_entity.pdbx_description
1 polymer ?
#
loop_
_entity_poly.entity_id
_entity_poly.type
_entity_poly.pdbx_seq_one_letter_code
_entity_poly.pdbx_strand_id
1 'polypeptide(L)'
;GGGGKPKAVLCYICGKEFGTTSISIHEVQCAKKFEAQQALLPEGQRKPLPQKPEAGEGASLEERNKAAQEAYEDQVMVACPGCNRTFSGQDRMEIHMKGCKAAQALPGNGIRDCMVPAGASAAAASPAE
;
A
#
# COMPACT_ATOMS: atom_id res chain seq x y z
N GLY A 1 18.91 27.85 -3.08
CA GLY A 1 18.12 27.27 -4.17
C GLY A 1 17.11 26.31 -3.58
N GLY A 2 15.84 26.68 -3.55
CA GLY A 2 14.77 25.84 -3.01
C GLY A 2 14.37 24.78 -4.03
N GLY A 3 14.90 23.56 -3.88
CA GLY A 3 14.43 22.40 -4.63
C GLY A 3 13.06 22.00 -4.12
N GLY A 4 11.99 22.52 -4.74
CA GLY A 4 10.63 22.05 -4.50
C GLY A 4 10.59 20.55 -4.79
N LYS A 5 10.09 19.76 -3.82
CA LYS A 5 9.88 18.32 -4.01
C LYS A 5 9.10 18.10 -5.31
N PRO A 6 9.56 17.21 -6.21
CA PRO A 6 8.87 16.96 -7.46
C PRO A 6 7.43 16.52 -7.16
N LYS A 7 6.47 17.05 -7.92
CA LYS A 7 5.06 16.68 -7.84
C LYS A 7 4.92 15.20 -8.23
N ALA A 8 4.88 14.33 -7.22
CA ALA A 8 4.79 12.89 -7.40
C ALA A 8 3.39 12.39 -7.04
N VAL A 9 2.82 11.51 -7.86
CA VAL A 9 1.52 10.88 -7.67
C VAL A 9 1.70 9.44 -7.24
N LEU A 10 0.97 9.00 -6.23
CA LEU A 10 1.04 7.63 -5.72
C LEU A 10 0.16 6.68 -6.56
N CYS A 11 0.72 5.52 -6.93
CA CYS A 11 -0.02 4.45 -7.60
C CYS A 11 -0.80 3.62 -6.56
N TYR A 12 -2.12 3.64 -6.63
CA TYR A 12 -3.01 2.89 -5.72
C TYR A 12 -2.87 1.36 -5.83
N ILE A 13 -2.24 0.85 -6.90
CA ILE A 13 -2.04 -0.60 -7.11
C ILE A 13 -0.76 -1.10 -6.44
N CYS A 14 0.32 -0.30 -6.44
CA CYS A 14 1.63 -0.75 -5.93
C CYS A 14 2.26 0.14 -4.86
N GLY A 15 1.62 1.25 -4.51
CA GLY A 15 2.07 2.18 -3.47
C GLY A 15 3.32 3.00 -3.83
N LYS A 16 3.76 3.01 -5.09
CA LYS A 16 4.95 3.76 -5.54
C LYS A 16 4.58 5.13 -6.08
N GLU A 17 5.49 6.08 -5.91
CA GLU A 17 5.38 7.45 -6.39
C GLU A 17 5.93 7.61 -7.82
N PHE A 18 5.17 8.26 -8.69
CA PHE A 18 5.53 8.54 -10.09
C PHE A 18 5.28 10.01 -10.44
N GLY A 19 5.79 10.48 -11.58
CA GLY A 19 5.43 11.82 -12.06
C GLY A 19 3.97 11.89 -12.51
N THR A 20 3.36 13.07 -12.44
CA THR A 20 1.96 13.31 -12.88
C THR A 20 1.69 12.90 -14.33
N THR A 21 2.70 12.96 -15.21
CA THR A 21 2.57 12.55 -16.61
C THR A 21 2.76 11.04 -16.81
N SER A 22 3.62 10.40 -16.02
CA SER A 22 3.96 8.98 -16.18
C SER A 22 3.03 8.04 -15.42
N ILE A 23 2.28 8.54 -14.45
CA ILE A 23 1.37 7.72 -13.62
C ILE A 23 0.31 7.01 -14.47
N SER A 24 -0.32 7.66 -15.44
CA SER A 24 -1.38 7.04 -16.25
C SER A 24 -0.86 5.86 -17.08
N ILE A 25 0.38 5.96 -17.58
CA ILE A 25 1.03 4.88 -18.32
C ILE A 25 1.41 3.75 -17.35
N HIS A 26 1.92 4.12 -16.17
CA HIS A 26 2.26 3.18 -15.13
C HIS A 26 1.03 2.41 -14.62
N GLU A 27 -0.10 3.07 -14.36
CA GLU A 27 -1.34 2.45 -13.86
C GLU A 27 -1.78 1.29 -14.77
N VAL A 28 -1.78 1.51 -16.09
CA VAL A 28 -2.16 0.47 -17.08
C VAL A 28 -1.19 -0.72 -17.05
N GLN A 29 0.12 -0.44 -16.98
CA GLN A 29 1.13 -1.50 -16.91
C GLN A 29 1.08 -2.25 -15.58
N CYS A 30 0.81 -1.53 -14.48
CA CYS A 30 0.71 -2.07 -13.14
C CYS A 30 -0.53 -2.95 -12.99
N ALA A 31 -1.67 -2.54 -13.55
CA ALA A 31 -2.90 -3.33 -13.60
C ALA A 31 -2.67 -4.67 -14.31
N LYS A 32 -2.11 -4.63 -15.52
CA LYS A 32 -1.78 -5.85 -16.29
C LYS A 32 -0.86 -6.79 -15.52
N LYS A 33 0.15 -6.25 -14.84
CA LYS A 33 1.06 -7.05 -14.03
C LYS A 33 0.34 -7.68 -12.84
N PHE A 34 -0.53 -6.92 -12.17
CA PHE A 34 -1.33 -7.42 -11.06
C PHE A 34 -2.23 -8.58 -11.52
N GLU A 35 -2.97 -8.40 -12.61
CA GLU A 35 -3.83 -9.45 -13.18
C GLU A 35 -3.03 -10.69 -13.57
N ALA A 36 -1.87 -10.52 -14.20
CA ALA A 36 -0.98 -11.63 -14.54
C ALA A 36 -0.50 -12.38 -13.29
N GLN A 37 -0.17 -11.67 -12.21
CA GLN A 37 0.16 -12.30 -10.93
C GLN A 37 -1.05 -13.05 -10.37
N GLN A 38 -2.25 -12.45 -10.37
CA GLN A 38 -3.49 -13.10 -9.91
C GLN A 38 -3.87 -14.32 -10.75
N ALA A 39 -3.60 -14.32 -12.06
CA ALA A 39 -3.85 -15.46 -12.93
C ALA A 39 -3.00 -16.69 -12.57
N LEU A 40 -1.80 -16.48 -12.00
CA LEU A 40 -0.93 -17.55 -11.49
C LEU A 40 -1.44 -18.16 -10.17
N LEU A 41 -2.28 -17.43 -9.42
CA LEU A 41 -2.92 -17.95 -8.22
C LEU A 41 -4.10 -18.88 -8.58
N PRO A 42 -4.39 -19.87 -7.72
CA PRO A 42 -5.60 -20.68 -7.85
C PRO A 42 -6.86 -19.80 -7.73
N GLU A 43 -7.94 -20.21 -8.41
CA GLU A 43 -9.16 -19.39 -8.58
C GLU A 43 -9.72 -18.83 -7.25
N GLY A 44 -9.70 -19.64 -6.18
CA GLY A 44 -10.18 -19.23 -4.86
C GLY A 44 -9.31 -18.22 -4.11
N GLN A 45 -8.11 -17.90 -4.61
CA GLN A 45 -7.18 -16.93 -4.00
C GLN A 45 -6.98 -15.67 -4.86
N ARG A 46 -7.60 -15.63 -6.06
CA ARG A 46 -7.50 -14.48 -6.95
C ARG A 46 -8.27 -13.31 -6.35
N LYS A 47 -7.61 -12.15 -6.29
CA LYS A 47 -8.20 -10.87 -5.90
C LYS A 47 -8.58 -10.08 -7.16
N PRO A 48 -9.73 -9.38 -7.18
CA PRO A 48 -9.99 -8.38 -8.21
C PRO A 48 -8.98 -7.23 -8.12
N LEU A 49 -8.86 -6.48 -9.21
CA LEU A 49 -8.07 -5.25 -9.26
C LEU A 49 -8.60 -4.27 -8.19
N PRO A 50 -7.73 -3.60 -7.43
CA PRO A 50 -8.16 -2.57 -6.49
C PRO A 50 -8.91 -1.45 -7.23
N GLN A 51 -9.93 -0.91 -6.58
CA GLN A 51 -10.72 0.19 -7.10
C GLN A 51 -9.88 1.48 -7.10
N LYS A 52 -9.95 2.22 -8.21
CA LYS A 52 -9.28 3.51 -8.31
C LYS A 52 -9.96 4.50 -7.36
N PRO A 53 -9.22 5.14 -6.44
CA PRO A 53 -9.82 6.13 -5.55
C PRO A 53 -10.22 7.36 -6.36
N GLU A 54 -11.49 7.74 -6.23
CA GLU A 54 -12.01 8.98 -6.79
C GLU A 54 -11.53 10.14 -5.93
N ALA A 55 -10.41 10.75 -6.31
CA ALA A 55 -10.07 12.08 -5.78
C ALA A 55 -11.03 13.07 -6.45
N GLY A 56 -11.97 13.63 -5.67
CA GLY A 56 -12.99 14.55 -6.17
C GLY A 56 -12.43 15.65 -7.07
N GLU A 57 -13.23 16.10 -8.04
CA GLU A 57 -12.83 17.18 -8.95
C GLU A 57 -12.39 18.42 -8.15
N GLY A 58 -11.12 18.82 -8.29
CA GLY A 58 -10.53 19.94 -7.55
C GLY A 58 -9.64 19.57 -6.36
N ALA A 59 -9.51 18.28 -6.01
CA ALA A 59 -8.63 17.84 -4.94
C ALA A 59 -7.14 18.14 -5.25
N SER A 60 -6.41 18.58 -4.22
CA SER A 60 -4.97 18.80 -4.30
C SER A 60 -4.22 17.50 -4.59
N LEU A 61 -3.00 17.61 -5.13
CA LEU A 61 -2.17 16.45 -5.44
C LEU A 61 -1.90 15.60 -4.19
N GLU A 62 -1.69 16.26 -3.06
CA GLU A 62 -1.52 15.61 -1.74
C GLU A 62 -2.78 14.85 -1.31
N GLU A 63 -3.98 15.42 -1.52
CA GLU A 63 -5.24 14.75 -1.20
C GLU A 63 -5.47 13.52 -2.08
N ARG A 64 -5.18 13.63 -3.38
CA ARG A 64 -5.21 12.49 -4.30
C ARG A 64 -4.25 11.39 -3.89
N ASN A 65 -3.04 11.76 -3.47
CA ASN A 65 -2.04 10.79 -3.01
C ASN A 65 -2.47 10.11 -1.72
N LYS A 66 -3.04 10.88 -0.79
CA LYS A 66 -3.56 10.33 0.45
C LYS A 66 -4.68 9.33 0.17
N ALA A 67 -5.66 9.68 -0.67
CA ALA A 67 -6.72 8.76 -1.08
C ALA A 67 -6.18 7.51 -1.80
N ALA A 68 -5.17 7.68 -2.66
CA ALA A 68 -4.45 6.57 -3.30
C ALA A 68 -3.74 5.66 -2.30
N GLN A 69 -3.16 6.26 -1.25
CA GLN A 69 -2.47 5.53 -0.20
C GLN A 69 -3.46 4.75 0.66
N GLU A 70 -4.55 5.39 1.10
CA GLU A 70 -5.59 4.75 1.90
C GLU A 70 -6.22 3.58 1.14
N ALA A 71 -6.52 3.75 -0.15
CA ALA A 71 -7.01 2.65 -0.99
C ALA A 71 -6.00 1.51 -1.14
N TYR A 72 -4.71 1.83 -1.24
CA TYR A 72 -3.64 0.83 -1.32
C TYR A 72 -3.47 0.06 0.01
N GLU A 73 -3.53 0.75 1.14
CA GLU A 73 -3.45 0.13 2.47
C GLU A 73 -4.66 -0.76 2.77
N ASP A 74 -5.86 -0.34 2.38
CA ASP A 74 -7.10 -1.10 2.60
C ASP A 74 -7.25 -2.30 1.64
N GLN A 75 -7.00 -2.09 0.35
CA GLN A 75 -7.38 -3.06 -0.69
C GLN A 75 -6.21 -3.94 -1.14
N VAL A 76 -4.97 -3.48 -1.01
CA VAL A 76 -3.79 -4.15 -1.55
C VAL A 76 -2.86 -4.68 -0.47
N MET A 77 -2.66 -3.93 0.61
CA MET A 77 -1.83 -4.42 1.71
C MET A 77 -2.51 -5.59 2.41
N VAL A 78 -1.72 -6.63 2.66
CA VAL A 78 -2.15 -7.79 3.44
C VAL A 78 -1.20 -8.00 4.60
N ALA A 79 -1.76 -8.20 5.79
CA ALA A 79 -0.99 -8.52 6.98
C ALA A 79 -0.87 -10.04 7.12
N CYS A 80 0.32 -10.52 7.51
CA CYS A 80 0.49 -11.92 7.86
C CYS A 80 -0.24 -12.23 9.18
N PRO A 81 -1.14 -13.22 9.25
CA PRO A 81 -1.90 -13.53 10.46
C PRO A 81 -1.02 -14.05 11.61
N GLY A 82 0.19 -14.53 11.32
CA GLY A 82 1.10 -15.05 12.34
C GLY A 82 2.10 -14.04 12.92
N CYS A 83 2.51 -13.03 12.14
CA CYS A 83 3.54 -12.07 12.57
C CYS A 83 3.15 -10.60 12.41
N ASN A 84 1.98 -10.31 11.85
CA ASN A 84 1.46 -8.97 11.55
C ASN A 84 2.34 -8.09 10.65
N ARG A 85 3.31 -8.67 9.92
CA ARG A 85 4.03 -7.92 8.88
C ARG A 85 3.09 -7.64 7.71
N THR A 86 3.07 -6.40 7.23
CA THR A 86 2.31 -5.98 6.07
C THR A 86 3.13 -6.16 4.79
N PHE A 87 2.47 -6.59 3.72
CA PHE A 87 3.06 -6.81 2.41
C PHE A 87 2.20 -6.16 1.34
N SER A 88 2.84 -5.64 0.28
CA SER A 88 2.22 -4.97 -0.88
C SER A 88 1.43 -5.89 -1.82
N GLY A 89 0.72 -6.87 -1.27
CA GLY A 89 -0.02 -7.87 -2.03
C GLY A 89 0.20 -9.30 -1.52
N GLN A 90 -0.75 -10.16 -1.88
CA GLN A 90 -0.85 -11.53 -1.38
C GLN A 90 0.32 -12.42 -1.84
N ASP A 91 0.81 -12.26 -3.07
CA ASP A 91 1.95 -13.01 -3.61
C ASP A 91 3.20 -12.93 -2.70
N ARG A 92 3.61 -11.72 -2.29
CA ARG A 92 4.75 -11.54 -1.38
C ARG A 92 4.47 -12.07 0.02
N MET A 93 3.23 -11.95 0.49
CA MET A 93 2.82 -12.52 1.77
C MET A 93 2.87 -14.05 1.74
N GLU A 94 2.48 -14.71 0.65
CA GLU A 94 2.52 -16.17 0.53
C GLU A 94 3.95 -16.72 0.51
N ILE A 95 4.87 -16.05 -0.19
CA ILE A 95 6.30 -16.37 -0.11
C ILE A 95 6.80 -16.22 1.33
N HIS A 96 6.38 -15.16 2.02
CA HIS A 96 6.70 -14.98 3.44
C HIS A 96 6.08 -16.08 4.30
N MET A 97 4.83 -16.49 4.06
CA MET A 97 4.14 -17.52 4.86
C MET A 97 4.86 -18.86 4.82
N LYS A 98 5.49 -19.23 3.70
CA LYS A 98 6.33 -20.44 3.61
C LYS A 98 7.50 -20.46 4.60
N GLY A 99 8.01 -19.28 5.00
CA GLY A 99 9.12 -19.13 5.95
C GLY A 99 8.74 -18.43 7.26
N CYS A 100 7.47 -18.10 7.47
CA CYS A 100 7.03 -17.32 8.63
C CYS A 100 7.09 -18.21 9.88
N LYS A 101 8.07 -17.96 10.76
CA LYS A 101 8.25 -18.72 12.00
C LYS A 101 7.21 -18.39 13.08
N ALA A 102 6.60 -17.20 13.05
CA ALA A 102 5.58 -16.82 14.02
C ALA A 102 4.20 -17.43 13.71
N ALA A 103 3.88 -17.70 12.43
CA ALA A 103 2.68 -18.46 12.05
C ALA A 103 2.74 -19.94 12.49
N GLN A 104 3.94 -20.44 12.79
CA GLN A 104 4.20 -21.84 13.17
C GLN A 104 4.31 -22.03 14.69
N ALA A 105 4.15 -20.96 15.48
CA ALA A 105 4.31 -20.97 16.92
C ALA A 105 3.19 -20.18 17.61
N LEU A 106 2.03 -20.81 17.83
CA LEU A 106 1.15 -20.47 18.95
C LEU A 106 0.73 -21.80 19.59
N PRO A 107 0.88 -21.94 20.93
CA PRO A 107 0.24 -21.04 21.89
C PRO A 107 1.20 -20.40 22.89
N GLY A 108 0.86 -19.18 23.32
CA GLY A 108 1.33 -18.61 24.59
C GLY A 108 2.45 -17.57 24.47
N ASN A 109 2.08 -16.34 24.81
CA ASN A 109 2.89 -15.32 25.47
C ASN A 109 4.32 -15.08 24.94
N GLY A 110 4.47 -14.04 24.13
CA GLY A 110 5.78 -13.54 23.72
C GLY A 110 5.65 -12.20 23.02
N ILE A 111 5.19 -11.18 23.75
CA ILE A 111 5.42 -9.78 23.39
C ILE A 111 6.93 -9.58 23.22
N ARG A 112 7.40 -9.67 21.98
CA ARG A 112 8.71 -9.18 21.61
C ARG A 112 8.45 -7.98 20.71
N ASP A 113 8.32 -6.85 21.39
CA ASP A 113 8.51 -5.48 20.89
C ASP A 113 9.03 -5.43 19.46
N CYS A 114 8.11 -5.31 18.51
CA CYS A 114 8.39 -4.63 17.27
C CYS A 114 7.95 -3.18 17.48
N MET A 115 8.87 -2.38 18.01
CA MET A 115 8.78 -0.94 18.10
C MET A 115 8.43 -0.39 16.71
N VAL A 116 7.15 -0.12 16.51
CA VAL A 116 6.59 0.65 15.41
C VAL A 116 6.85 2.11 15.76
N PRO A 117 7.70 2.87 15.05
CA PRO A 117 7.37 4.27 14.89
C PRO A 117 6.15 4.29 13.98
N ALA A 118 4.97 4.35 14.60
CA ALA A 118 3.77 4.78 13.91
C ALA A 118 4.13 6.17 13.42
N GLY A 119 4.10 6.36 12.10
CA GLY A 119 4.17 7.67 11.50
C GLY A 119 3.02 8.49 12.06
N ALA A 120 3.30 9.23 13.13
CA ALA A 120 2.46 10.31 13.60
C ALA A 120 2.55 11.39 12.53
N SER A 121 1.65 11.31 11.55
CA SER A 121 1.25 12.47 10.76
C SER A 121 0.45 13.38 11.70
N ALA A 122 1.15 14.09 12.58
CA ALA A 122 0.56 15.19 13.32
C ALA A 122 0.43 16.37 12.35
N ALA A 123 -0.79 16.58 11.90
CA ALA A 123 -1.20 17.77 11.16
C ALA A 123 -0.70 19.03 11.89
N ALA A 124 0.04 19.86 11.17
CA ALA A 124 0.36 21.21 11.60
C ALA A 124 -0.95 22.02 11.66
N ALA A 125 -1.47 22.23 12.86
CA ALA A 125 -2.47 23.24 13.12
C ALA A 125 -1.75 24.58 13.27
N SER A 126 -1.90 25.46 12.28
CA SER A 126 -1.66 26.90 12.44
C SER A 126 -2.73 27.48 13.36
N PRO A 127 -2.36 28.44 14.23
CA PRO A 127 -3.28 29.52 14.56
C PRO A 127 -2.82 30.82 13.89
N ALA A 128 -3.77 31.46 13.19
CA ALA A 128 -3.91 32.91 13.14
C ALA A 128 -4.10 33.43 14.59
N GLU A 129 -3.65 34.61 15.03
CA GLU A 129 -3.45 35.92 14.40
C GLU A 129 -2.16 36.59 14.89
#